data_AF-X6RIL1-F1
#
_entry.id   AF-X6RIL1-F1
#
_cell.length_a   1.000
_cell.length_b   1.000
_cell.length_c   1.000
_cell.angle_alpha   90.00
_cell.angle_beta   90.00
_cell.angle_gamma   90.00
#
_symmetry.space_group_name_H-M   'P 1'
#
loop_
_entity.id
_entity.type
_entity.pdbx_description
1 polymer ?
#
loop_
_entity_poly.entity_id
_entity_poly.type
_entity_poly.pdbx_seq_one_letter_code
_entity_poly.pdbx_strand_id
1 'polypeptide(L)'
;RPRRPHQIADLFRPKDQIAYSDTSPFLILSEASLADLNSRLEKKVKATNFRPNIVISGCDVYAEDSWDELLIGDVELKRVMACSRCILTTVDPDTGVMSRKEPLETLKRESDVHTDPHG
;
A
#
# COMPACT_ATOMS: atom_id res chain seq x y z
N ARG A 1 -1.20 0.83 24.34
CA ARG A 1 -2.66 0.64 24.17
C ARG A 1 -2.94 0.54 22.68
N PRO A 2 -3.80 -0.38 22.20
CA PRO A 2 -4.16 -0.43 20.78
C PRO A 2 -4.79 0.90 20.34
N ARG A 3 -4.41 1.36 19.15
CA ARG A 3 -4.98 2.55 18.50
C ARG A 3 -6.24 2.15 17.72
N ARG A 4 -7.10 3.12 17.47
CA ARG A 4 -8.37 2.92 16.77
C ARG A 4 -8.31 3.63 15.41
N PRO A 5 -8.23 2.89 14.29
CA PRO A 5 -8.14 3.46 12.95
C PRO A 5 -9.26 4.43 12.59
N HIS A 6 -10.46 4.23 13.12
CA HIS A 6 -11.60 5.14 12.88
C HIS A 6 -11.37 6.56 13.42
N GLN A 7 -10.38 6.76 14.31
CA GLN A 7 -9.98 8.10 14.76
C GLN A 7 -9.03 8.80 13.78
N ILE A 8 -8.51 8.06 12.79
CA ILE A 8 -7.64 8.54 11.71
C ILE A 8 -8.48 8.82 10.45
N ALA A 9 -9.37 7.88 10.08
CA ALA A 9 -10.30 8.03 8.97
C ALA A 9 -11.65 7.36 9.29
N ASP A 10 -12.77 8.04 9.00
CA ASP A 10 -14.11 7.55 9.31
C ASP A 10 -14.55 6.31 8.49
N LEU A 11 -13.72 5.88 7.54
CA LEU A 11 -13.91 4.68 6.72
C LEU A 11 -13.76 3.38 7.52
N PHE A 12 -13.08 3.42 8.67
CA PHE A 12 -12.91 2.25 9.54
C PHE A 12 -14.06 2.09 10.54
N ARG A 13 -14.35 0.85 10.94
CA ARG A 13 -15.41 0.57 11.92
C ARG A 13 -14.93 0.93 13.34
N PRO A 14 -15.84 1.34 14.24
CA PRO A 14 -15.48 1.67 15.63
C PRO A 14 -14.74 0.55 16.38
N LYS A 15 -15.01 -0.70 16.01
CA LYS A 15 -14.42 -1.91 16.60
C LYS A 15 -13.06 -2.31 16.01
N ASP A 16 -12.63 -1.69 14.91
CA ASP A 16 -11.34 -2.01 14.31
C ASP A 16 -10.22 -1.50 15.23
N GLN A 17 -9.15 -2.30 15.34
CA GLN A 17 -8.04 -2.04 16.25
C GLN A 17 -6.71 -2.34 15.56
N ILE A 18 -5.72 -1.50 15.82
CA ILE A 18 -4.34 -1.71 15.40
C ILE A 18 -3.41 -1.55 16.61
N ALA A 19 -2.30 -2.28 16.65
CA ALA A 19 -1.31 -2.12 17.71
C ALA A 19 -0.36 -0.95 17.39
N TYR A 20 0.52 -1.16 16.42
CA TYR A 20 1.60 -0.23 16.04
C TYR A 20 1.65 0.09 14.54
N SER A 21 0.81 -0.55 13.72
CA SER A 21 0.61 -0.21 12.30
C SER A 21 0.14 1.23 12.16
N ASP A 22 0.43 1.88 11.04
CA ASP A 22 0.17 3.31 10.85
C ASP A 22 -1.33 3.65 10.90
N THR A 23 -2.10 3.06 9.96
CA THR A 23 -3.53 3.33 9.79
C THR A 23 -4.37 2.06 9.69
N SER A 24 -4.00 1.12 8.83
CA SER A 24 -4.77 -0.10 8.55
C SER A 24 -4.15 -1.35 9.20
N PRO A 25 -4.95 -2.38 9.56
CA PRO A 25 -4.43 -3.68 9.99
C PRO A 25 -3.70 -4.44 8.88
N PHE A 26 -4.11 -4.26 7.61
CA PHE A 26 -3.54 -4.94 6.46
C PHE A 26 -3.25 -3.96 5.32
N LEU A 27 -2.14 -4.20 4.62
CA LEU A 27 -1.79 -3.59 3.35
C LEU A 27 -1.64 -4.69 2.28
N ILE A 28 -2.34 -4.53 1.16
CA ILE A 28 -2.27 -5.40 -0.02
C ILE A 28 -1.53 -4.64 -1.13
N LEU A 29 -0.73 -5.36 -1.92
CA LEU A 29 -0.04 -4.84 -3.10
C LEU A 29 -0.04 -5.92 -4.18
N SER A 30 -0.28 -5.58 -5.45
CA SER A 30 -0.11 -6.58 -6.52
C SER A 30 1.32 -6.61 -7.07
N GLU A 31 1.75 -7.78 -7.54
CA GLU A 31 3.02 -7.93 -8.28
C GLU A 31 3.01 -7.12 -9.58
N ALA A 32 1.84 -6.99 -10.23
CA ALA A 32 1.67 -6.21 -11.45
C ALA A 32 1.91 -4.72 -11.20
N SER A 33 1.35 -4.14 -10.13
CA SER A 33 1.62 -2.75 -9.71
C SER A 33 3.10 -2.51 -9.40
N LEU A 34 3.73 -3.46 -8.69
CA LEU A 34 5.16 -3.37 -8.38
C LEU A 34 6.02 -3.45 -9.65
N ALA A 35 5.68 -4.33 -10.59
CA ALA A 35 6.38 -4.49 -11.85
C ALA A 35 6.25 -3.23 -12.72
N ASP A 36 5.05 -2.65 -12.80
CA ASP A 36 4.80 -1.41 -13.53
C ASP A 36 5.57 -0.22 -12.95
N LEU A 37 5.57 -0.05 -11.62
CA LEU A 37 6.44 0.93 -10.95
C LEU A 37 7.91 0.69 -11.30
N ASN A 38 8.37 -0.55 -11.18
CA ASN A 38 9.74 -0.90 -11.50
C ASN A 38 10.09 -0.64 -12.95
N SER A 39 9.19 -0.77 -13.91
CA SER A 39 9.45 -0.48 -15.33
C SER A 39 9.89 0.97 -15.57
N ARG A 40 9.49 1.89 -14.67
CA ARG A 40 9.73 3.34 -14.76
C ARG A 40 10.87 3.84 -13.87
N LEU A 41 11.44 2.97 -13.03
CA LEU A 41 12.53 3.30 -12.12
C LEU A 41 13.89 2.90 -12.70
N GLU A 42 14.90 3.74 -12.52
CA GLU A 42 16.30 3.38 -12.79
C GLU A 42 16.79 2.31 -11.80
N LYS A 43 16.68 2.59 -10.50
CA LYS A 43 16.94 1.62 -9.43
C LYS A 43 15.63 0.92 -9.04
N LYS A 44 15.55 -0.38 -9.31
CA LYS A 44 14.37 -1.19 -8.96
C LYS A 44 14.20 -1.32 -7.46
N VAL A 45 12.95 -1.37 -7.02
CA VAL A 45 12.52 -1.56 -5.63
C VAL A 45 11.84 -2.91 -5.46
N LYS A 46 11.82 -3.41 -4.23
CA LYS A 46 11.16 -4.66 -3.86
C LYS A 46 9.84 -4.34 -3.14
N ALA A 47 8.95 -5.34 -3.01
CA ALA A 47 7.75 -5.21 -2.20
C ALA A 47 8.07 -4.76 -0.75
N THR A 48 9.23 -5.15 -0.22
CA THR A 48 9.69 -4.77 1.12
C THR A 48 9.87 -3.26 1.32
N ASN A 49 10.11 -2.47 0.27
CA ASN A 49 10.08 -1.01 0.33
C ASN A 49 8.68 -0.47 0.69
N PHE A 50 7.63 -1.20 0.31
CA PHE A 50 6.23 -0.81 0.52
C PHE A 50 5.61 -1.38 1.78
N ARG A 51 6.22 -2.45 2.32
CA ARG A 51 5.83 -3.16 3.55
C ARG A 51 4.39 -3.71 3.50
N PRO A 52 3.95 -4.35 2.39
CA PRO A 52 2.66 -5.01 2.36
C PRO A 52 2.64 -6.20 3.31
N ASN A 53 1.45 -6.55 3.78
CA ASN A 53 1.22 -7.81 4.48
C ASN A 53 0.97 -8.95 3.49
N ILE A 54 0.29 -8.65 2.38
CA ILE A 54 -0.10 -9.62 1.34
C ILE A 54 0.33 -9.07 -0.01
N VAL A 55 0.99 -9.91 -0.81
CA VAL A 55 1.33 -9.65 -2.21
C VAL A 55 0.54 -10.61 -3.09
N ILE A 56 -0.19 -10.08 -4.08
CA ILE A 56 -1.06 -10.87 -4.97
C ILE A 56 -0.50 -10.86 -6.40
N SER A 57 -0.46 -12.02 -7.04
CA SER A 57 -0.04 -12.19 -8.44
C SER A 57 -1.22 -12.56 -9.33
N GLY A 58 -1.02 -12.54 -10.66
CA GLY A 58 -2.03 -13.00 -11.63
C GLY A 58 -3.19 -12.02 -11.85
N CYS A 59 -2.94 -10.72 -11.72
CA CYS A 59 -3.92 -9.66 -11.99
C CYS A 59 -3.34 -8.55 -12.87
N ASP A 60 -4.21 -7.67 -13.36
CA ASP A 60 -3.82 -6.46 -14.07
C ASP A 60 -3.13 -5.46 -13.13
N VAL A 61 -2.41 -4.49 -13.73
CA VAL A 61 -1.74 -3.42 -12.99
C VAL A 61 -2.79 -2.58 -12.24
N TYR A 62 -2.56 -2.33 -10.95
CA TYR A 62 -3.48 -1.61 -10.05
C TYR A 62 -4.86 -2.24 -9.86
N ALA A 63 -5.03 -3.52 -10.22
CA ALA A 63 -6.31 -4.21 -10.02
C ALA A 63 -6.76 -4.17 -8.55
N GLU A 64 -5.83 -4.12 -7.59
CA GLU A 64 -6.10 -4.04 -6.17
C GLU A 64 -6.94 -2.82 -5.74
N ASP A 65 -6.89 -1.73 -6.51
CA ASP A 65 -7.64 -0.51 -6.20
C ASP A 65 -9.15 -0.69 -6.42
N SER A 66 -9.54 -1.70 -7.21
CA SER A 66 -10.93 -2.04 -7.53
C SER A 66 -11.52 -3.18 -6.67
N TRP A 67 -10.70 -3.85 -5.87
CA TRP A 67 -11.13 -5.02 -5.10
C TRP A 67 -11.80 -4.62 -3.79
N ASP A 68 -13.09 -4.26 -3.86
CA ASP A 68 -13.84 -3.84 -2.67
C ASP A 68 -13.96 -4.95 -1.61
N GLU A 69 -14.12 -6.20 -2.04
CA GLU A 69 -14.18 -7.38 -1.18
C GLU A 69 -13.30 -8.49 -1.77
N LEU A 70 -12.52 -9.16 -0.92
CA LEU A 70 -11.59 -10.23 -1.28
C LEU A 70 -11.80 -11.43 -0.37
N LEU A 71 -11.89 -12.62 -0.96
CA LEU A 71 -11.93 -13.89 -0.24
C LEU A 71 -10.62 -14.64 -0.46
N ILE A 72 -9.88 -14.91 0.63
CA ILE A 72 -8.64 -15.68 0.62
C ILE A 72 -8.82 -16.90 1.52
N GLY A 73 -9.09 -18.06 0.92
CA GLY A 73 -9.54 -19.24 1.65
C GLY A 73 -10.89 -18.96 2.32
N ASP A 74 -10.93 -18.99 3.65
CA ASP A 74 -12.12 -18.67 4.46
C ASP A 74 -12.09 -17.25 5.05
N VAL A 75 -11.12 -16.42 4.65
CA VAL A 75 -10.94 -15.06 5.18
C VAL A 75 -11.47 -14.02 4.20
N GLU A 76 -12.45 -13.25 4.65
CA GLU A 76 -12.97 -12.07 3.94
C GLU A 76 -12.23 -10.80 4.36
N LEU A 77 -11.73 -10.06 3.37
CA LEU A 77 -11.12 -8.74 3.53
C LEU A 77 -11.97 -7.71 2.78
N LYS A 78 -12.14 -6.53 3.38
CA LYS A 78 -12.82 -5.40 2.76
C LYS A 78 -11.83 -4.26 2.56
N ARG A 79 -11.80 -3.70 1.35
CA ARG A 79 -11.01 -2.51 1.06
C ARG A 79 -11.58 -1.32 1.81
N VAL A 80 -10.69 -0.48 2.32
CA VAL A 80 -11.05 0.72 3.08
C VAL A 80 -10.65 1.98 2.32
N MET A 81 -9.38 2.05 1.91
CA MET A 81 -8.81 3.19 1.18
C MET A 81 -7.48 2.78 0.54
N ALA A 82 -7.02 3.56 -0.43
CA ALA A 82 -5.67 3.50 -0.96
C ALA A 82 -4.61 3.84 0.11
N CYS A 83 -3.39 3.30 -0.06
CA CYS A 83 -2.28 3.58 0.84
C CYS A 83 -1.42 4.73 0.32
N SER A 84 -1.57 5.91 0.92
CA SER A 84 -0.68 7.04 0.64
C SER A 84 0.77 6.69 1.01
N ARG A 85 1.69 6.95 0.08
CA ARG A 85 3.09 6.56 0.24
C ARG A 85 3.92 7.67 0.87
N CYS A 86 4.69 7.33 1.90
CA CYS A 86 5.58 8.26 2.58
C CYS A 86 7.06 8.01 2.24
N ILE A 87 7.93 8.86 2.79
CA ILE A 87 9.39 8.82 2.59
C ILE A 87 10.04 7.49 2.98
N LEU A 88 9.41 6.68 3.85
CA LEU A 88 9.97 5.39 4.24
C LEU A 88 10.11 4.41 3.07
N THR A 89 9.40 4.64 1.97
CA THR A 89 9.59 3.89 0.71
C THR A 89 10.97 4.05 0.10
N THR A 90 11.67 5.15 0.41
CA THR A 90 13.00 5.46 -0.14
C THR A 90 14.14 4.82 0.67
N VAL A 91 13.84 4.17 1.80
CA VAL A 91 14.84 3.42 2.58
C VAL A 91 15.14 2.10 1.89
N ASP A 92 16.42 1.88 1.57
CA ASP A 92 16.90 0.62 1.06
C ASP A 92 16.87 -0.44 2.18
N PRO A 93 16.05 -1.52 2.07
CA PRO A 93 15.87 -2.48 3.16
C PRO A 93 17.12 -3.28 3.51
N ASP A 94 18.05 -3.41 2.57
CA ASP A 94 19.27 -4.21 2.73
C ASP A 94 20.36 -3.40 3.45
N THR A 95 20.34 -2.06 3.34
CA THR A 95 21.38 -1.18 3.91
C THR A 95 20.88 -0.23 5.00
N GLY A 96 19.57 -0.02 5.12
CA GLY A 96 18.97 0.97 6.02
C GLY A 96 19.21 2.42 5.59
N VAL A 97 19.79 2.67 4.42
CA VAL A 97 20.12 4.01 3.94
C VAL A 97 18.93 4.58 3.16
N MET A 98 18.55 5.81 3.52
CA MET A 98 17.48 6.56 2.84
C MET A 98 18.00 7.17 1.53
N SER A 99 17.32 6.89 0.42
CA SER A 99 17.51 7.58 -0.86
C SER A 99 16.90 8.99 -0.80
N ARG A 100 17.43 9.92 -1.60
CA ARG A 100 16.96 11.32 -1.60
C ARG A 100 15.49 11.47 -2.00
N LYS A 101 14.99 10.66 -2.94
CA LYS A 101 13.73 10.96 -3.65
C LYS A 101 12.98 9.73 -4.21
N GLU A 102 13.67 8.73 -4.74
CA GLU A 102 13.02 7.56 -5.35
C GLU A 102 12.73 6.45 -4.32
N PRO A 103 11.60 5.72 -4.44
CA PRO A 103 10.62 5.74 -5.55
C PRO A 103 9.51 6.79 -5.44
N LEU A 104 9.58 7.70 -4.45
CA LEU A 104 8.46 8.57 -4.09
C LEU A 104 8.14 9.64 -5.14
N GLU A 105 9.14 10.21 -5.82
CA GLU A 105 8.88 11.17 -6.91
C GLU A 105 8.19 10.52 -8.11
N THR A 106 8.61 9.31 -8.48
CA THR A 106 7.94 8.54 -9.53
C THR A 106 6.49 8.27 -9.15
N LEU A 107 6.21 7.86 -7.91
CA LEU A 107 4.85 7.60 -7.43
C LEU A 107 3.94 8.83 -7.45
N LYS A 108 4.44 10.00 -7.02
CA LYS A 108 3.65 11.25 -7.02
C LYS A 108 3.12 11.60 -8.40
N ARG A 109 3.91 11.36 -9.46
CA ARG A 109 3.49 11.62 -10.85
C ARG A 109 2.29 10.77 -11.28
N GLU A 110 2.09 9.63 -10.63
CA GLU A 110 1.03 8.65 -10.97
C GLU A 110 -0.20 8.79 -10.08
N SER A 111 -0.01 9.19 -8.81
CA SER A 111 -1.12 9.41 -7.87
C SER A 111 -2.09 10.50 -8.33
N ASP A 112 -1.64 11.40 -9.21
CA ASP A 112 -2.50 12.40 -9.85
C ASP A 112 -3.45 11.79 -10.92
N VAL A 113 -3.23 10.53 -11.32
CA VAL A 113 -3.98 9.84 -12.39
C VAL A 113 -4.97 8.79 -11.85
N HIS A 114 -4.74 8.23 -10.65
CA HIS A 114 -5.58 7.22 -10.01
C HIS A 114 -6.22 7.80 -8.73
N THR A 115 -7.36 8.47 -8.86
CA THR A 115 -8.12 8.97 -7.71
C THR A 115 -9.00 7.86 -7.13
N ASP A 116 -8.71 7.46 -5.88
CA ASP A 116 -9.59 6.55 -5.11
C ASP A 116 -10.92 7.27 -4.85
N PRO A 117 -12.08 6.72 -5.28
CA PRO A 117 -13.37 7.33 -4.99
C PRO A 117 -13.69 7.38 -3.48
N HIS A 118 -12.90 6.70 -2.64
CA HIS A 118 -13.08 6.66 -1.19
C HIS A 118 -12.07 7.51 -0.39
N GLY A 119 -11.09 8.17 -1.03
CA GLY A 119 -10.20 9.15 -0.37
C GLY A 119 -8.76 9.16 -0.83
#